data_AF-A0A1S9CHT3-F1
#
_entry.id   AF-A0A1S9CHT3-F1
#
_cell.length_a   1.000
_cell.length_b   1.000
_cell.length_c   1.000
_cell.angle_alpha   90.00
_cell.angle_beta   90.00
_cell.angle_gamma   90.00
#
_symmetry.space_group_name_H-M   'P 1'
#
loop_
_entity.id
_entity.type
_entity.pdbx_description
1 polymer ?
#
loop_
_entity_poly.entity_id
_entity_poly.type
_entity_poly.pdbx_seq_one_letter_code
_entity_poly.pdbx_strand_id
1 'polypeptide(L)'
;MKVIRIILTQTSANYRKEESSELKTTYPLPPISTVIGAIHSACNWKNYHALDISVQGKFDGITKKSYVDYCFFNSLQDDRGILAKVANAKLLSAGHIKVAESIKNGSSFKKQKDVRIYNQQLLDDFTKIQDVKAEFLEFKKTRYKSINEKMKTQKTNLVKQKKLVEKKSPEFEQIQLVEKNLKKRQELFKQKVDEYEKIHILEPLNEYQTFVTSLKGYELLHGIKLIIHVRGEEETLKTILDNAYNITSIGRKEDFVDIEEVSLVDLKNEFDTDKIEPISNYSGYLCYEDVLNNRFITHISSKENLQISGTKYLLNKDYTINEKGKRVFNKHKVIYTSGYSIDEFTDNIWLDENDYIVNFI
;
A
#
# COMPACT_ATOMS: atom_id res chain seq x y z
N MET A 1 4.71 38.61 3.53
CA MET A 1 4.42 37.67 2.42
C MET A 1 3.07 37.03 2.66
N LYS A 2 2.17 36.98 1.67
CA LYS A 2 0.84 36.36 1.83
C LYS A 2 0.90 34.83 1.72
N VAL A 3 0.32 34.14 2.68
CA VAL A 3 0.24 32.66 2.72
C VAL A 3 -1.08 32.21 3.33
N ILE A 4 -1.40 30.93 3.23
CA ILE A 4 -2.56 30.35 3.93
C ILE A 4 -2.11 29.65 5.20
N ARG A 5 -2.72 29.99 6.32
CA ARG A 5 -2.62 29.28 7.59
C ARG A 5 -3.81 28.34 7.73
N ILE A 6 -3.54 27.08 8.04
CA ILE A 6 -4.54 26.06 8.37
C ILE A 6 -4.24 25.54 9.76
N ILE A 7 -5.19 25.69 10.69
CA ILE A 7 -5.13 25.10 12.03
C ILE A 7 -6.15 23.97 12.09
N LEU A 8 -5.68 22.80 12.51
CA LEU A 8 -6.52 21.61 12.54
C LEU A 8 -6.12 20.67 13.67
N THR A 9 -7.05 19.79 14.04
CA THR A 9 -6.83 18.74 15.03
C THR A 9 -7.16 17.36 14.48
N GLN A 10 -6.54 16.33 15.06
CA GLN A 10 -6.87 14.93 14.82
C GLN A 10 -6.88 14.19 16.15
N THR A 11 -7.93 13.40 16.39
CA THR A 11 -8.04 12.58 17.61
C THR A 11 -6.93 11.53 17.66
N SER A 12 -6.63 10.91 16.51
CA SER A 12 -5.47 10.06 16.32
C SER A 12 -5.04 10.02 14.86
N ALA A 13 -3.74 9.84 14.62
CA ALA A 13 -3.23 9.62 13.28
C ALA A 13 -1.97 8.75 13.27
N ASN A 14 -1.65 8.22 12.09
CA ASN A 14 -0.31 7.72 11.80
C ASN A 14 0.19 8.26 10.48
N TYR A 15 1.31 8.96 10.58
CA TYR A 15 2.08 9.47 9.47
C TYR A 15 3.18 8.47 9.16
N ARG A 16 2.81 7.41 8.42
CA ARG A 16 3.63 6.22 8.27
C ARG A 16 5.04 6.53 7.76
N LYS A 17 6.05 6.02 8.46
CA LYS A 17 7.43 5.96 7.96
C LYS A 17 7.54 4.88 6.89
N GLU A 18 8.03 5.23 5.71
CA GLU A 18 8.00 4.36 4.53
C GLU A 18 8.86 3.10 4.69
N GLU A 19 9.95 3.20 5.46
CA GLU A 19 10.90 2.10 5.70
C GLU A 19 10.40 1.09 6.75
N SER A 20 9.22 1.32 7.33
CA SER A 20 8.67 0.51 8.42
C SER A 20 7.73 -0.60 7.91
N SER A 21 8.21 -1.85 7.96
CA SER A 21 7.54 -3.04 7.41
C SER A 21 6.80 -3.87 8.46
N GLU A 22 7.48 -4.26 9.54
CA GLU A 22 6.93 -5.12 10.61
C GLU A 22 6.20 -4.32 11.69
N LEU A 23 6.87 -3.30 12.23
CA LEU A 23 6.30 -2.30 13.11
C LEU A 23 6.02 -1.05 12.28
N LYS A 24 4.76 -0.77 11.97
CA LYS A 24 4.41 0.43 11.20
C LYS A 24 4.51 1.66 12.12
N THR A 25 5.63 2.35 12.05
CA THR A 25 5.97 3.50 12.90
C THR A 25 5.49 4.80 12.28
N THR A 26 5.35 5.83 13.11
CA THR A 26 4.87 7.16 12.69
C THR A 26 5.96 8.22 12.78
N TYR A 27 5.91 9.20 11.89
CA TYR A 27 6.54 10.50 12.10
C TYR A 27 5.80 11.28 13.20
N PRO A 28 6.46 12.20 13.92
CA PRO A 28 5.84 12.99 14.99
C PRO A 28 4.87 14.07 14.46
N LEU A 29 5.05 14.49 13.21
CA LEU A 29 4.19 15.41 12.47
C LEU A 29 4.01 14.83 11.04
N PRO A 30 3.01 15.26 10.25
CA PRO A 30 2.83 14.72 8.91
C PRO A 30 3.99 15.14 7.98
N PRO A 31 4.54 14.24 7.16
CA PRO A 31 5.47 14.60 6.09
C PRO A 31 4.88 15.63 5.14
N ILE A 32 5.74 16.47 4.56
CA ILE A 32 5.36 17.53 3.63
C ILE A 32 4.48 17.01 2.49
N SER A 33 4.88 15.91 1.84
CA SER A 33 4.09 15.25 0.79
C SER A 33 2.68 14.81 1.24
N THR A 34 2.51 14.43 2.51
CA THR A 34 1.21 14.02 3.05
C THR A 34 0.27 15.22 3.16
N VAL A 35 0.80 16.36 3.62
CA VAL A 35 0.05 17.63 3.70
C VAL A 35 -0.31 18.12 2.30
N ILE A 36 0.66 18.17 1.38
CA ILE A 36 0.45 18.56 -0.01
C ILE A 36 -0.63 17.67 -0.66
N GLY A 37 -0.54 16.35 -0.46
CA GLY A 37 -1.51 15.40 -0.98
C GLY A 37 -2.93 15.61 -0.44
N ALA A 38 -3.06 15.95 0.85
CA ALA A 38 -4.35 16.27 1.45
C ALA A 38 -4.97 17.53 0.84
N ILE A 39 -4.16 18.60 0.68
CA ILE A 39 -4.59 19.85 0.03
C ILE A 39 -5.01 19.61 -1.42
N HIS A 40 -4.21 18.85 -2.18
CA HIS A 40 -4.54 18.50 -3.57
C HIS A 40 -5.85 17.72 -3.69
N SER A 41 -6.09 16.79 -2.76
CA SER A 41 -7.32 16.02 -2.70
C SER A 41 -8.52 16.92 -2.42
N ALA A 42 -8.39 17.86 -1.48
CA ALA A 42 -9.45 18.81 -1.12
C ALA A 42 -9.81 19.75 -2.28
N CYS A 43 -8.81 20.16 -3.08
CA CYS A 43 -9.00 20.99 -4.26
C CYS A 43 -9.39 20.19 -5.53
N ASN A 44 -9.46 18.86 -5.44
CA ASN A 44 -9.74 17.94 -6.57
C ASN A 44 -8.82 18.15 -7.79
N TRP A 45 -7.57 18.55 -7.56
CA TRP A 45 -6.62 18.77 -8.65
C TRP A 45 -6.22 17.47 -9.34
N LYS A 46 -6.11 17.53 -10.67
CA LYS A 46 -5.64 16.41 -11.52
C LYS A 46 -4.16 16.51 -11.88
N ASN A 47 -3.64 17.73 -11.85
CA ASN A 47 -2.24 18.03 -12.07
C ASN A 47 -1.58 18.42 -10.74
N TYR A 48 -0.25 18.31 -10.69
CA TYR A 48 0.52 18.73 -9.53
C TYR A 48 0.65 20.26 -9.49
N HIS A 49 0.34 20.85 -8.34
CA HIS A 49 0.56 22.26 -8.05
C HIS A 49 1.69 22.35 -7.01
N ALA A 50 2.77 23.05 -7.35
CA ALA A 50 3.91 23.17 -6.46
C ALA A 50 3.53 24.03 -5.24
N LEU A 51 3.82 23.50 -4.05
CA LEU A 51 3.57 24.16 -2.77
C LEU A 51 4.79 24.02 -1.88
N ASP A 52 5.11 25.09 -1.16
CA ASP A 52 6.02 25.01 -0.03
C ASP A 52 5.20 25.03 1.26
N ILE A 53 5.55 24.13 2.18
CA ILE A 53 4.77 23.92 3.39
C ILE A 53 5.67 24.11 4.60
N SER A 54 5.17 24.85 5.58
CA SER A 54 5.68 24.78 6.95
C SER A 54 4.71 23.96 7.79
N VAL A 55 5.25 23.06 8.61
CA VAL A 55 4.47 22.21 9.51
C VAL A 55 5.00 22.34 10.92
N GLN A 56 4.13 22.81 11.81
CA GLN A 56 4.35 22.78 13.24
C GLN A 56 3.14 22.17 13.95
N GLY A 57 3.32 21.70 15.16
CA GLY A 57 2.24 21.11 15.92
C GLY A 57 2.68 20.46 17.22
N LYS A 58 1.73 19.80 17.86
CA LYS A 58 1.92 19.00 19.06
C LYS A 58 0.98 17.79 19.04
N PHE A 59 1.32 16.80 19.84
CA PHE A 59 0.49 15.64 20.11
C PHE A 59 0.63 15.28 21.60
N ASP A 60 -0.40 14.66 22.17
CA ASP A 60 -0.44 14.36 23.60
C ASP A 60 0.32 13.07 23.96
N GLY A 61 0.32 12.09 23.05
CA GLY A 61 1.04 10.83 23.28
C GLY A 61 1.07 9.88 22.08
N ILE A 62 1.80 8.77 22.26
CA ILE A 62 1.96 7.71 21.25
C ILE A 62 1.54 6.37 21.87
N THR A 63 0.62 5.67 21.21
CA THR A 63 0.22 4.31 21.58
C THR A 63 0.76 3.31 20.57
N LYS A 64 1.22 2.14 21.05
CA LYS A 64 1.58 0.98 20.21
C LYS A 64 0.46 -0.05 20.29
N LYS A 65 -0.19 -0.33 19.15
CA LYS A 65 -1.19 -1.40 19.04
C LYS A 65 -0.59 -2.61 18.35
N SER A 66 -0.65 -3.77 18.99
CA SER A 66 -0.26 -5.05 18.38
C SER A 66 -1.47 -5.71 17.73
N TYR A 67 -1.27 -6.34 16.57
CA TYR A 67 -2.29 -7.12 15.88
C TYR A 67 -1.69 -8.39 15.27
N VAL A 68 -2.55 -9.37 15.04
CA VAL A 68 -2.18 -10.59 14.32
C VAL A 68 -2.33 -10.35 12.83
N ASP A 69 -1.22 -10.44 12.11
CA ASP A 69 -1.22 -10.38 10.65
C ASP A 69 -1.27 -11.79 10.06
N TYR A 70 -2.06 -11.94 9.01
CA TYR A 70 -2.30 -13.21 8.32
C TYR A 70 -1.49 -13.24 7.02
N CYS A 71 -0.38 -13.97 7.04
CA CYS A 71 0.54 -14.08 5.91
C CYS A 71 0.16 -15.29 5.04
N PHE A 72 -0.69 -15.06 4.05
CA PHE A 72 -1.08 -16.10 3.08
C PHE A 72 0.09 -16.53 2.19
N PHE A 73 0.20 -17.83 1.96
CA PHE A 73 1.16 -18.37 1.01
C PHE A 73 0.69 -18.12 -0.43
N ASN A 74 1.65 -17.98 -1.36
CA ASN A 74 1.35 -17.86 -2.79
C ASN A 74 0.69 -19.12 -3.38
N SER A 75 0.85 -20.26 -2.71
CA SER A 75 0.23 -21.52 -3.07
C SER A 75 -0.17 -22.30 -1.83
N LEU A 76 -1.20 -23.10 -1.98
CA LEU A 76 -1.68 -24.00 -0.94
C LEU A 76 -0.59 -25.00 -0.53
N GLN A 77 -0.27 -25.04 0.76
CA GLN A 77 0.69 -25.96 1.36
C GLN A 77 -0.04 -27.09 2.09
N ASP A 78 0.45 -28.33 1.98
CA ASP A 78 -0.14 -29.46 2.70
C ASP A 78 0.46 -29.65 4.11
N ASP A 79 1.68 -29.16 4.34
CA ASP A 79 2.54 -29.57 5.44
C ASP A 79 2.79 -28.50 6.51
N ARG A 80 2.36 -27.26 6.27
CA ARG A 80 2.70 -26.10 7.10
C ARG A 80 1.61 -25.04 7.17
N GLY A 81 1.59 -24.33 8.30
CA GLY A 81 0.70 -23.21 8.56
C GLY A 81 -0.70 -23.63 8.98
N ILE A 82 -1.66 -22.75 8.70
CA ILE A 82 -3.08 -22.93 8.99
C ILE A 82 -3.81 -23.06 7.67
N LEU A 83 -4.48 -24.20 7.46
CA LEU A 83 -5.45 -24.40 6.41
C LEU A 83 -6.74 -23.68 6.80
N ALA A 84 -7.25 -22.84 5.91
CA ALA A 84 -8.49 -22.14 6.10
C ALA A 84 -9.32 -22.09 4.83
N LYS A 85 -10.64 -22.03 5.03
CA LYS A 85 -11.61 -21.78 3.98
C LYS A 85 -11.93 -20.29 3.93
N VAL A 86 -11.77 -19.67 2.75
CA VAL A 86 -12.07 -18.26 2.50
C VAL A 86 -13.41 -18.14 1.76
N ALA A 87 -14.20 -17.11 2.08
CA ALA A 87 -15.48 -16.86 1.42
C ALA A 87 -15.31 -16.42 -0.04
N ASN A 88 -14.19 -15.77 -0.37
CA ASN A 88 -13.87 -15.35 -1.73
C ASN A 88 -12.38 -15.50 -1.99
N ALA A 89 -12.00 -16.41 -2.88
CA ALA A 89 -10.62 -16.71 -3.26
C ALA A 89 -9.84 -15.50 -3.79
N LYS A 90 -10.54 -14.49 -4.33
CA LYS A 90 -9.94 -13.27 -4.88
C LYS A 90 -9.68 -12.20 -3.82
N LEU A 91 -10.23 -12.34 -2.62
CA LEU A 91 -10.09 -11.39 -1.54
C LEU A 91 -9.22 -11.99 -0.42
N LEU A 92 -8.03 -11.42 -0.21
CA LEU A 92 -7.21 -11.70 0.97
C LEU A 92 -7.85 -10.99 2.17
N SER A 93 -8.82 -11.64 2.80
CA SER A 93 -9.59 -11.06 3.90
C SER A 93 -9.31 -11.75 5.22
N ALA A 94 -9.47 -11.02 6.32
CA ALA A 94 -9.47 -11.60 7.67
C ALA A 94 -10.65 -12.56 7.89
N GLY A 95 -11.70 -12.50 7.06
CA GLY A 95 -12.84 -13.40 7.08
C GLY A 95 -12.50 -14.77 6.49
N HIS A 96 -11.98 -15.66 7.34
CA HIS A 96 -11.71 -17.06 6.99
C HIS A 96 -12.14 -17.99 8.12
N ILE A 97 -12.49 -19.22 7.76
CA ILE A 97 -12.80 -20.28 8.70
C ILE A 97 -11.56 -21.16 8.82
N LYS A 98 -10.97 -21.24 10.02
CA LYS A 98 -9.85 -22.16 10.29
C LYS A 98 -10.35 -23.61 10.14
N VAL A 99 -9.64 -24.41 9.34
CA VAL A 99 -9.97 -25.81 9.07
C VAL A 99 -9.04 -26.71 9.88
N ALA A 100 -7.72 -26.53 9.71
CA ALA A 100 -6.71 -27.31 10.41
C ALA A 100 -5.39 -26.52 10.52
N GLU A 101 -4.51 -26.91 11.42
CA GLU A 101 -3.19 -26.31 11.64
C GLU A 101 -2.12 -27.37 11.79
N SER A 102 -0.99 -27.20 11.11
CA SER A 102 0.16 -28.10 11.21
C SER A 102 0.80 -27.97 12.60
N ILE A 103 1.08 -29.08 13.28
CA ILE A 103 1.72 -29.03 14.61
C ILE A 103 3.25 -28.98 14.50
N LYS A 104 3.81 -29.72 13.54
CA LYS A 104 5.27 -29.84 13.36
C LYS A 104 5.66 -30.05 11.89
N ASN A 105 6.95 -29.98 11.60
CA ASN A 105 7.47 -30.30 10.27
C ASN A 105 7.12 -31.74 9.87
N GLY A 106 6.64 -31.92 8.64
CA GLY A 106 6.17 -33.23 8.15
C GLY A 106 4.72 -33.57 8.50
N SER A 107 3.94 -32.59 8.97
CA SER A 107 2.48 -32.69 9.05
C SER A 107 1.88 -32.84 7.65
N SER A 108 0.62 -33.28 7.56
CA SER A 108 -0.11 -33.33 6.30
C SER A 108 -1.60 -33.15 6.55
N PHE A 109 -2.19 -32.11 5.96
CA PHE A 109 -3.63 -31.89 6.01
C PHE A 109 -4.37 -33.00 5.27
N LYS A 110 -3.91 -33.37 4.08
CA LYS A 110 -4.49 -34.46 3.28
C LYS A 110 -4.51 -35.79 4.02
N LYS A 111 -3.42 -36.15 4.73
CA LYS A 111 -3.33 -37.41 5.48
C LYS A 111 -3.85 -37.29 6.91
N GLN A 112 -4.31 -36.10 7.32
CA GLN A 112 -4.67 -35.76 8.70
C GLN A 112 -3.60 -36.18 9.72
N LYS A 113 -2.33 -36.06 9.33
CA LYS A 113 -1.18 -36.49 10.14
C LYS A 113 -0.58 -35.30 10.88
N ASP A 114 -0.50 -35.39 12.20
CA ASP A 114 0.11 -34.38 13.07
C ASP A 114 -0.51 -32.97 12.88
N VAL A 115 -1.82 -32.91 12.64
CA VAL A 115 -2.58 -31.68 12.47
C VAL A 115 -3.56 -31.47 13.62
N ARG A 116 -3.72 -30.21 14.05
CA ARG A 116 -4.81 -29.80 14.93
C ARG A 116 -6.02 -29.45 14.07
N ILE A 117 -7.12 -30.15 14.26
CA ILE A 117 -8.32 -30.00 13.45
C ILE A 117 -9.29 -29.03 14.17
N TYR A 118 -9.76 -28.02 13.46
CA TYR A 118 -10.76 -27.05 13.93
C TYR A 118 -12.13 -27.31 13.31
N ASN A 119 -12.18 -27.79 12.06
CA ASN A 119 -13.42 -28.15 11.38
C ASN A 119 -13.22 -29.42 10.54
N GLN A 120 -13.75 -30.55 11.03
CA GLN A 120 -13.60 -31.85 10.38
C GLN A 120 -14.29 -31.91 9.01
N GLN A 121 -15.52 -31.40 8.91
CA GLN A 121 -16.30 -31.46 7.68
C GLN A 121 -15.58 -30.76 6.52
N LEU A 122 -15.04 -29.57 6.77
CA LEU A 122 -14.28 -28.83 5.76
C LEU A 122 -12.94 -29.51 5.42
N LEU A 123 -12.32 -30.19 6.38
CA LEU A 123 -11.08 -30.95 6.13
C LEU A 123 -11.35 -32.18 5.26
N ASP A 124 -12.47 -32.86 5.48
CA ASP A 124 -12.89 -34.01 4.68
C ASP A 124 -13.22 -33.58 3.25
N ASP A 125 -13.94 -32.47 3.08
CA ASP A 125 -14.24 -31.91 1.75
C ASP A 125 -12.97 -31.48 1.02
N PHE A 126 -12.03 -30.85 1.73
CA PHE A 126 -10.70 -30.55 1.21
C PHE A 126 -9.96 -31.81 0.72
N THR A 127 -9.99 -32.87 1.52
CA THR A 127 -9.31 -34.14 1.21
C THR A 127 -9.91 -34.79 -0.03
N LYS A 128 -11.25 -34.82 -0.16
CA LYS A 128 -11.95 -35.30 -1.36
C LYS A 128 -11.51 -34.56 -2.62
N ILE A 129 -11.42 -33.23 -2.55
CA ILE A 129 -10.95 -32.41 -3.70
C ILE A 129 -9.51 -32.79 -4.07
N GLN A 130 -8.64 -33.02 -3.09
CA GLN A 130 -7.26 -33.46 -3.34
C GLN A 130 -7.16 -34.86 -3.94
N ASP A 131 -8.10 -35.76 -3.61
CA ASP A 131 -8.15 -37.10 -4.20
C ASP A 131 -8.64 -37.06 -5.64
N VAL A 132 -9.71 -36.31 -5.92
CA VAL A 132 -10.18 -36.06 -7.31
C VAL A 132 -9.06 -35.44 -8.15
N LYS A 133 -8.30 -34.50 -7.58
CA LYS A 133 -7.13 -33.90 -8.25
C LYS A 133 -6.05 -34.94 -8.57
N ALA A 134 -5.76 -35.85 -7.64
CA ALA A 134 -4.76 -36.89 -7.84
C ALA A 134 -5.19 -37.88 -8.95
N GLU A 135 -6.44 -38.32 -8.92
CA GLU A 135 -7.02 -39.18 -9.97
C GLU A 135 -7.00 -38.51 -11.34
N PHE A 136 -7.34 -37.22 -11.40
CA PHE A 136 -7.33 -36.44 -12.63
C PHE A 136 -5.92 -36.26 -13.21
N LEU A 137 -4.92 -36.04 -12.35
CA LEU A 137 -3.51 -35.99 -12.77
C LEU A 137 -3.06 -37.33 -13.35
N GLU A 138 -3.48 -38.45 -12.76
CA GLU A 138 -3.18 -39.79 -13.27
C GLU A 138 -3.87 -40.04 -14.62
N PHE A 139 -5.14 -39.64 -14.78
CA PHE A 139 -5.85 -39.63 -16.05
C PHE A 139 -5.12 -38.81 -17.12
N LYS A 140 -4.63 -37.61 -16.78
CA LYS A 140 -3.86 -36.74 -17.68
C LYS A 140 -2.57 -37.40 -18.16
N LYS A 141 -1.86 -38.11 -17.28
CA LYS A 141 -0.60 -38.81 -17.60
C LYS A 141 -0.81 -40.06 -18.45
N THR A 142 -1.88 -40.82 -18.19
CA THR A 142 -2.12 -42.14 -18.81
C THR A 142 -3.06 -42.03 -20.02
N ARG A 143 -4.37 -41.99 -19.76
CA ARG A 143 -5.43 -42.08 -20.78
C ARG A 143 -5.44 -40.88 -21.71
N TYR A 144 -5.36 -39.67 -21.17
CA TYR A 144 -5.38 -38.43 -21.96
C TYR A 144 -4.19 -38.36 -22.93
N LYS A 145 -2.99 -38.70 -22.44
CA LYS A 145 -1.77 -38.78 -23.28
C LYS A 145 -1.94 -39.81 -24.41
N SER A 146 -2.40 -41.02 -24.09
CA SER A 146 -2.64 -42.07 -25.10
C SER A 146 -3.68 -41.67 -26.16
N ILE A 147 -4.78 -41.04 -25.74
CA ILE A 147 -5.82 -40.55 -26.65
C ILE A 147 -5.25 -39.47 -27.59
N ASN A 148 -4.48 -38.52 -27.05
CA ASN A 148 -3.86 -37.47 -27.85
C ASN A 148 -2.81 -38.01 -28.83
N GLU A 149 -2.02 -39.00 -28.44
CA GLU A 149 -1.08 -39.69 -29.35
C GLU A 149 -1.82 -40.40 -30.48
N LYS A 150 -2.90 -41.15 -30.18
CA LYS A 150 -3.75 -41.79 -31.19
C LYS A 150 -4.36 -40.77 -32.16
N MET A 151 -4.88 -39.66 -31.65
CA MET A 151 -5.43 -38.58 -32.48
C MET A 151 -4.35 -37.92 -33.35
N LYS A 152 -3.12 -37.77 -32.85
CA LYS A 152 -1.98 -37.25 -33.61
C LYS A 152 -1.60 -38.19 -34.76
N THR A 153 -1.54 -39.50 -34.50
CA THR A 153 -1.26 -40.52 -35.52
C THR A 153 -2.35 -40.54 -36.60
N GLN A 154 -3.63 -40.49 -36.21
CA GLN A 154 -4.76 -40.40 -37.15
C GLN A 154 -4.66 -39.16 -38.04
N LYS A 155 -4.32 -37.99 -37.48
CA LYS A 155 -4.07 -36.77 -38.27
C LYS A 155 -2.94 -36.97 -39.29
N THR A 156 -1.82 -37.55 -38.88
CA THR A 156 -0.70 -37.78 -39.81
C THR A 156 -1.07 -38.72 -40.96
N ASN A 157 -1.89 -39.75 -40.68
CA ASN A 157 -2.35 -40.68 -41.70
C ASN A 157 -3.34 -40.03 -42.68
N LEU A 158 -4.28 -39.22 -42.18
CA LEU A 158 -5.22 -38.46 -43.03
C LEU A 158 -4.49 -37.48 -43.95
N VAL A 159 -3.46 -36.78 -43.46
CA VAL A 159 -2.64 -35.89 -44.29
C VAL A 159 -1.88 -36.67 -45.38
N LYS A 160 -1.36 -37.87 -45.07
CA LYS A 160 -0.71 -38.73 -46.07
C LYS A 160 -1.71 -39.18 -47.14
N GLN A 161 -2.88 -39.66 -46.73
CA GLN A 161 -3.94 -40.09 -47.66
C GLN A 161 -4.41 -38.94 -48.56
N LYS A 162 -4.59 -37.74 -47.99
CA LYS A 162 -4.98 -36.54 -48.74
C LYS A 162 -3.99 -36.11 -49.82
N LYS A 163 -2.70 -36.44 -49.67
CA LYS A 163 -1.66 -36.16 -50.68
C LYS A 163 -1.68 -37.12 -51.87
N LEU A 164 -2.29 -38.30 -51.70
CA LEU A 164 -2.32 -39.37 -52.71
C LEU A 164 -3.56 -39.31 -53.62
N VAL A 165 -4.55 -38.48 -53.27
CA VAL A 165 -5.85 -38.40 -53.96
C VAL A 165 -5.93 -37.10 -54.78
N GLU A 166 -6.57 -37.17 -55.96
CA GLU A 166 -6.78 -36.01 -56.83
C GLU A 166 -7.64 -34.92 -56.18
N LYS A 167 -7.28 -33.65 -56.42
CA LYS A 167 -7.99 -32.50 -55.87
C LYS A 167 -9.43 -32.46 -56.42
N LYS A 168 -10.41 -32.33 -55.54
CA LYS A 168 -11.86 -32.31 -55.82
C LYS A 168 -12.47 -33.65 -56.24
N SER A 169 -11.77 -34.78 -56.04
CA SER A 169 -12.43 -36.09 -56.13
C SER A 169 -13.42 -36.29 -54.98
N PRO A 170 -14.42 -37.16 -55.12
CA PRO A 170 -15.32 -37.53 -54.02
C PRO A 170 -14.56 -38.06 -52.80
N GLU A 171 -13.47 -38.82 -53.00
CA GLU A 171 -12.64 -39.30 -51.88
C GLU A 171 -11.87 -38.15 -51.19
N PHE A 172 -11.44 -37.13 -51.93
CA PHE A 172 -10.79 -35.95 -51.36
C PHE A 172 -11.73 -35.16 -50.44
N GLU A 173 -12.97 -34.96 -50.87
CA GLU A 173 -14.00 -34.28 -50.06
C GLU A 173 -14.36 -35.07 -48.79
N GLN A 174 -14.43 -36.39 -48.88
CA GLN A 174 -14.64 -37.26 -47.72
C GLN A 174 -13.49 -37.17 -46.71
N ILE A 175 -12.23 -37.22 -47.16
CA ILE A 175 -11.06 -37.09 -46.28
C ILE A 175 -11.07 -35.71 -45.59
N GLN A 176 -11.42 -34.65 -46.33
CA GLN A 176 -11.52 -33.30 -45.77
C GLN A 176 -12.63 -33.18 -44.71
N LEU A 177 -13.77 -33.85 -44.90
CA LEU A 177 -14.84 -33.92 -43.91
C LEU A 177 -14.38 -34.68 -42.65
N VAL A 178 -13.68 -35.81 -42.80
CA VAL A 178 -13.14 -36.59 -41.69
C VAL A 178 -12.09 -35.80 -40.90
N GLU A 179 -11.17 -35.08 -41.57
CA GLU A 179 -10.21 -34.19 -40.92
C GLU A 179 -10.91 -33.10 -40.10
N LYS A 180 -11.96 -32.48 -40.66
CA LYS A 180 -12.76 -31.45 -39.98
C LYS A 180 -13.45 -32.01 -38.73
N ASN A 181 -14.05 -33.20 -38.84
CA ASN A 181 -14.70 -33.88 -37.73
C ASN A 181 -13.69 -34.31 -36.65
N LEU A 182 -12.50 -34.77 -37.02
CA LEU A 182 -11.42 -35.13 -36.09
C LEU A 182 -10.91 -33.91 -35.31
N LYS A 183 -10.73 -32.76 -35.98
CA LYS A 183 -10.36 -31.50 -35.32
C LYS A 183 -11.43 -31.07 -34.30
N LYS A 184 -12.70 -31.05 -34.71
CA LYS A 184 -13.83 -30.74 -33.81
C LYS A 184 -13.88 -31.66 -32.59
N ARG A 185 -13.72 -32.98 -32.80
CA ARG A 185 -13.70 -33.96 -31.70
C ARG A 185 -12.54 -33.71 -30.72
N GLN A 186 -11.36 -33.34 -31.22
CA GLN A 186 -10.21 -33.03 -30.35
C GLN A 186 -10.46 -31.76 -29.53
N GLU A 187 -10.98 -30.70 -30.14
CA GLU A 187 -11.32 -29.46 -29.44
C GLU A 187 -12.38 -29.72 -28.36
N LEU A 188 -13.45 -30.44 -28.70
CA LEU A 188 -14.51 -30.80 -27.75
C LEU A 188 -13.97 -31.66 -26.60
N PHE A 189 -13.08 -32.61 -26.88
CA PHE A 189 -12.47 -33.44 -25.84
C PHE A 189 -11.61 -32.60 -24.90
N LYS A 190 -10.78 -31.70 -25.44
CA LYS A 190 -9.96 -30.79 -24.65
C LYS A 190 -10.85 -29.88 -23.78
N GLN A 191 -11.88 -29.28 -24.36
CA GLN A 191 -12.84 -28.43 -23.63
C GLN A 191 -13.47 -29.17 -22.47
N LYS A 192 -13.94 -30.41 -22.66
CA LYS A 192 -14.53 -31.22 -21.59
C LYS A 192 -13.55 -31.52 -20.46
N VAL A 193 -12.29 -31.79 -20.79
CA VAL A 193 -11.24 -32.05 -19.79
C VAL A 193 -10.91 -30.78 -19.00
N ASP A 194 -10.78 -29.64 -19.69
CA ASP A 194 -10.51 -28.34 -19.07
C ASP A 194 -11.70 -27.89 -18.19
N GLU A 195 -12.93 -28.11 -18.64
CA GLU A 195 -14.17 -27.82 -17.90
C GLU A 195 -14.28 -28.69 -16.64
N TYR A 196 -13.99 -29.99 -16.75
CA TYR A 196 -13.95 -30.89 -15.59
C TYR A 196 -12.92 -30.45 -14.55
N GLU A 197 -11.70 -30.11 -14.99
CA GLU A 197 -10.64 -29.60 -14.10
C GLU A 197 -11.09 -28.32 -13.38
N LYS A 198 -11.72 -27.41 -14.12
CA LYS A 198 -12.19 -26.14 -13.57
C LYS A 198 -13.25 -26.34 -12.49
N ILE A 199 -14.33 -27.08 -12.80
CA ILE A 199 -15.50 -27.20 -11.93
C ILE A 199 -15.21 -28.08 -10.71
N HIS A 200 -14.50 -29.20 -10.89
CA HIS A 200 -14.35 -30.19 -9.81
C HIS A 200 -13.07 -30.03 -9.00
N ILE A 201 -12.08 -29.27 -9.49
CA ILE A 201 -10.78 -29.13 -8.84
C ILE A 201 -10.45 -27.67 -8.58
N LEU A 202 -10.36 -26.83 -9.61
CA LEU A 202 -9.84 -25.47 -9.45
C LEU A 202 -10.78 -24.58 -8.63
N GLU A 203 -12.07 -24.53 -8.98
CA GLU A 203 -13.04 -23.70 -8.27
C GLU A 203 -13.18 -24.09 -6.79
N PRO A 204 -13.38 -25.39 -6.44
CA PRO A 204 -13.45 -25.80 -5.03
C PRO A 204 -12.15 -25.58 -4.27
N LEU A 205 -10.99 -25.80 -4.91
CA LEU A 205 -9.69 -25.65 -4.25
C LEU A 205 -9.33 -24.18 -3.99
N ASN A 206 -9.80 -23.27 -4.84
CA ASN A 206 -9.58 -21.83 -4.66
C ASN A 206 -10.23 -21.28 -3.37
N GLU A 207 -11.25 -21.95 -2.85
CA GLU A 207 -11.84 -21.61 -1.54
C GLU A 207 -10.93 -21.97 -0.37
N TYR A 208 -9.87 -22.74 -0.58
CA TYR A 208 -8.92 -23.13 0.46
C TYR A 208 -7.59 -22.39 0.27
N GLN A 209 -7.09 -21.84 1.36
CA GLN A 209 -5.78 -21.19 1.40
C GLN A 209 -5.03 -21.60 2.66
N THR A 210 -3.70 -21.51 2.59
CA THR A 210 -2.84 -21.68 3.75
C THR A 210 -2.16 -20.37 4.10
N PHE A 211 -2.03 -20.09 5.39
CA PHE A 211 -1.31 -18.92 5.88
C PHE A 211 -0.55 -19.23 7.16
N VAL A 212 0.38 -18.35 7.54
CA VAL A 212 0.96 -18.29 8.88
C VAL A 212 0.54 -16.99 9.56
N THR A 213 0.55 -16.98 10.89
CA THR A 213 0.29 -15.75 11.64
C THR A 213 1.61 -15.12 12.05
N SER A 214 1.66 -13.79 12.06
CA SER A 214 2.78 -13.03 12.62
C SER A 214 2.25 -11.93 13.52
N LEU A 215 2.99 -11.61 14.59
CA LEU A 215 2.67 -10.48 15.43
C LEU A 215 3.22 -9.22 14.77
N LYS A 216 2.35 -8.26 14.46
CA LYS A 216 2.72 -6.95 13.92
C LYS A 216 2.27 -5.85 14.87
N GLY A 217 2.84 -4.66 14.67
CA GLY A 217 2.51 -3.49 15.47
C GLY A 217 2.23 -2.26 14.64
N TYR A 218 1.51 -1.31 15.23
CA TYR A 218 1.19 -0.01 14.65
C TYR A 218 1.30 1.09 15.71
N GLU A 219 2.00 2.17 15.41
CA GLU A 219 2.03 3.36 16.26
C GLU A 219 0.89 4.31 15.92
N LEU A 220 0.25 4.91 16.92
CA LEU A 220 -0.76 5.94 16.75
C LEU A 220 -0.40 7.14 17.61
N LEU A 221 -0.32 8.31 17.00
CA LEU A 221 -0.33 9.59 17.70
C LEU A 221 -1.76 9.87 18.19
N HIS A 222 -1.88 10.57 19.31
CA HIS A 222 -3.16 10.99 19.90
C HIS A 222 -3.16 12.48 20.23
N GLY A 223 -4.34 13.10 20.17
CA GLY A 223 -4.51 14.50 20.58
C GLY A 223 -3.65 15.46 19.76
N ILE A 224 -3.70 15.33 18.44
CA ILE A 224 -2.83 16.07 17.54
C ILE A 224 -3.44 17.43 17.27
N LYS A 225 -2.62 18.48 17.36
CA LYS A 225 -2.92 19.82 16.83
C LYS A 225 -1.81 20.21 15.87
N LEU A 226 -2.20 20.58 14.65
CA LEU A 226 -1.28 21.04 13.61
C LEU A 226 -1.57 22.49 13.25
N ILE A 227 -0.51 23.22 12.94
CA ILE A 227 -0.55 24.52 12.31
C ILE A 227 0.30 24.41 11.05
N ILE A 228 -0.32 24.65 9.92
CA ILE A 228 0.27 24.44 8.60
C ILE A 228 0.22 25.77 7.87
N HIS A 229 1.36 26.22 7.36
CA HIS A 229 1.43 27.37 6.48
C HIS A 229 1.74 26.91 5.06
N VAL A 230 1.00 27.44 4.10
CA VAL A 230 1.06 27.06 2.69
C VAL A 230 1.46 28.26 1.86
N ARG A 231 2.63 28.19 1.23
CA ARG A 231 3.12 29.14 0.23
C ARG A 231 2.95 28.55 -1.16
N GLY A 232 2.44 29.37 -2.08
CA GLY A 232 2.20 29.00 -3.46
C GLY A 232 1.81 30.22 -4.30
N GLU A 233 1.52 30.00 -5.57
CA GLU A 233 1.04 31.04 -6.49
C GLU A 233 -0.34 31.59 -6.07
N GLU A 234 -0.63 32.86 -6.36
CA GLU A 234 -1.84 33.54 -5.90
C GLU A 234 -3.15 32.82 -6.28
N GLU A 235 -3.25 32.34 -7.52
CA GLU A 235 -4.41 31.56 -8.00
C GLU A 235 -4.54 30.21 -7.27
N THR A 236 -3.40 29.57 -7.00
CA THR A 236 -3.33 28.31 -6.25
C THR A 236 -3.78 28.54 -4.81
N LEU A 237 -3.30 29.59 -4.14
CA LEU A 237 -3.72 29.95 -2.79
C LEU A 237 -5.23 30.23 -2.73
N LYS A 238 -5.77 31.04 -3.66
CA LYS A 238 -7.22 31.31 -3.69
C LYS A 238 -8.04 30.03 -3.77
N THR A 239 -7.63 29.09 -4.63
CA THR A 239 -8.30 27.79 -4.77
C THR A 239 -8.21 26.97 -3.48
N ILE A 240 -7.06 26.99 -2.79
CA ILE A 240 -6.90 26.33 -1.50
C ILE A 240 -7.83 26.97 -0.46
N LEU A 241 -7.90 28.29 -0.38
CA LEU A 241 -8.75 28.99 0.57
C LEU A 241 -10.23 28.60 0.41
N ASP A 242 -10.70 28.50 -0.83
CA ASP A 242 -12.08 28.10 -1.15
C ASP A 242 -12.39 26.63 -0.83
N ASN A 243 -11.37 25.77 -0.72
CA ASN A 243 -11.54 24.31 -0.60
C ASN A 243 -10.88 23.68 0.63
N ALA A 244 -10.15 24.44 1.46
CA ALA A 244 -9.39 23.89 2.58
C ALA A 244 -10.28 23.15 3.58
N TYR A 245 -11.51 23.61 3.79
CA TYR A 245 -12.51 22.93 4.62
C TYR A 245 -12.95 21.55 4.10
N ASN A 246 -12.60 21.18 2.86
CA ASN A 246 -12.83 19.85 2.29
C ASN A 246 -11.71 18.85 2.63
N ILE A 247 -10.68 19.25 3.40
CA ILE A 247 -9.65 18.31 3.88
C ILE A 247 -10.29 17.38 4.92
N THR A 248 -10.54 16.13 4.53
CA THR A 248 -11.20 15.13 5.41
C THR A 248 -10.23 14.37 6.30
N SER A 249 -8.97 14.23 5.88
CA SER A 249 -7.97 13.39 6.55
C SER A 249 -6.56 13.79 6.14
N ILE A 250 -5.61 13.74 7.08
CA ILE A 250 -4.16 13.83 6.82
C ILE A 250 -3.52 12.54 7.32
N GLY A 251 -2.74 11.88 6.45
CA GLY A 251 -2.23 10.55 6.67
C GLY A 251 -3.12 9.49 6.04
N ARG A 252 -3.73 8.63 6.86
CA ARG A 252 -4.63 7.57 6.37
C ARG A 252 -6.05 8.11 6.20
N LYS A 253 -6.83 7.52 5.28
CA LYS A 253 -8.19 7.98 5.00
C LYS A 253 -9.14 7.85 6.20
N GLU A 254 -8.86 6.93 7.11
CA GLU A 254 -9.61 6.76 8.35
C GLU A 254 -9.19 7.70 9.48
N ASP A 255 -8.08 8.42 9.34
CA ASP A 255 -7.57 9.38 10.34
C ASP A 255 -8.18 10.77 10.05
N PHE A 256 -9.40 10.98 10.51
CA PHE A 256 -10.16 12.21 10.25
C PHE A 256 -9.52 13.47 10.85
N VAL A 257 -9.79 14.59 10.18
CA VAL A 257 -9.35 15.94 10.57
C VAL A 257 -10.54 16.79 10.95
N ASP A 258 -10.37 17.62 11.97
CA ASP A 258 -11.26 18.73 12.32
C ASP A 258 -10.52 20.05 12.09
N ILE A 259 -11.08 20.95 11.28
CA ILE A 259 -10.42 22.19 10.86
C ILE A 259 -10.93 23.33 11.74
N GLU A 260 -10.05 23.87 12.57
CA GLU A 260 -10.36 24.97 13.48
C GLU A 260 -10.34 26.32 12.73
N GLU A 261 -9.35 26.52 11.86
CA GLU A 261 -9.15 27.80 11.17
C GLU A 261 -8.53 27.60 9.79
N VAL A 262 -9.01 28.38 8.82
CA VAL A 262 -8.31 28.64 7.55
C VAL A 262 -8.28 30.14 7.33
N SER A 263 -7.10 30.73 7.20
CA SER A 263 -6.94 32.17 7.04
C SER A 263 -5.84 32.52 6.03
N LEU A 264 -6.05 33.60 5.28
CA LEU A 264 -5.00 34.21 4.47
C LEU A 264 -4.28 35.24 5.35
N VAL A 265 -2.98 35.06 5.54
CA VAL A 265 -2.19 35.80 6.53
C VAL A 265 -0.96 36.43 5.90
N ASP A 266 -0.53 37.57 6.44
CA ASP A 266 0.66 38.29 6.01
C ASP A 266 1.83 38.00 6.97
N LEU A 267 2.82 37.26 6.49
CA LEU A 267 4.01 36.94 7.26
C LEU A 267 5.02 38.11 7.27
N LYS A 268 5.66 38.31 8.42
CA LYS A 268 6.72 39.30 8.66
C LYS A 268 8.10 38.64 8.65
N ASN A 269 9.13 39.41 8.31
CA ASN A 269 10.54 39.02 8.34
C ASN A 269 11.34 39.84 9.37
N GLU A 270 10.65 40.39 10.37
CA GLU A 270 11.20 41.16 11.45
C GLU A 270 10.39 40.90 12.73
N PHE A 271 11.03 41.07 13.88
CA PHE A 271 10.34 41.06 15.16
C PHE A 271 9.72 42.43 15.42
N ASP A 272 8.56 42.46 16.08
CA ASP A 272 8.00 43.71 16.60
C ASP A 272 8.99 44.27 17.65
N THR A 273 9.45 45.52 17.49
CA THR A 273 10.50 46.14 18.32
C THR A 273 10.25 46.14 19.83
N ASP A 274 8.98 46.00 20.24
CA ASP A 274 8.56 46.04 21.64
C ASP A 274 8.23 44.65 22.22
N LYS A 275 8.44 43.57 21.46
CA LYS A 275 8.14 42.20 21.89
C LYS A 275 9.39 41.37 22.13
N ILE A 276 9.29 40.46 23.10
CA ILE A 276 10.30 39.41 23.32
C ILE A 276 10.25 38.45 22.13
N GLU A 277 11.41 38.04 21.63
CA GLU A 277 11.53 37.05 20.57
C GLU A 277 10.75 35.76 20.94
N PRO A 278 9.80 35.32 20.09
CA PRO A 278 8.94 34.20 20.42
C PRO A 278 9.72 32.90 20.41
N ILE A 279 9.60 32.14 21.51
CA ILE A 279 10.00 30.74 21.58
C ILE A 279 8.78 29.91 21.18
N SER A 280 8.94 29.03 20.19
CA SER A 280 7.84 28.21 19.70
C SER A 280 7.33 27.25 20.77
N ASN A 281 6.03 27.36 21.05
CA ASN A 281 5.28 26.42 21.90
C ASN A 281 4.95 25.10 21.19
N TYR A 282 5.27 24.99 19.90
CA TYR A 282 5.02 23.82 19.08
C TYR A 282 6.33 23.19 18.63
N SER A 283 6.30 21.89 18.40
CA SER A 283 7.37 21.25 17.65
C SER A 283 7.21 21.57 16.18
N GLY A 284 8.30 21.69 15.43
CA GLY A 284 8.27 22.00 14.01
C GLY A 284 9.26 21.18 13.20
N TYR A 285 9.01 21.08 11.90
CA TYR A 285 10.04 20.69 10.95
C TYR A 285 10.79 21.94 10.47
N LEU A 286 12.08 21.98 10.76
CA LEU A 286 12.99 23.02 10.30
C LEU A 286 13.89 22.48 9.19
N CYS A 287 14.13 23.27 8.16
CA CYS A 287 15.08 22.97 7.10
C CYS A 287 16.46 22.71 7.72
N TYR A 288 17.08 21.60 7.33
CA TYR A 288 18.35 21.19 7.89
C TYR A 288 19.47 22.21 7.66
N GLU A 289 19.47 22.86 6.49
CA GLU A 289 20.48 23.86 6.13
C GLU A 289 20.31 25.16 6.93
N ASP A 290 19.07 25.60 7.15
CA ASP A 290 18.78 26.76 7.99
C ASP A 290 19.26 26.54 9.43
N VAL A 291 19.02 25.35 9.99
CA VAL A 291 19.50 25.02 11.34
C VAL A 291 21.03 24.93 11.41
N LEU A 292 21.69 24.37 10.38
CA LEU A 292 23.15 24.30 10.33
C LEU A 292 23.82 25.69 10.20
N ASN A 293 23.16 26.61 9.51
CA ASN A 293 23.62 27.99 9.32
C ASN A 293 23.20 28.91 10.49
N ASN A 294 22.87 28.33 11.65
CA ASN A 294 22.46 29.02 12.87
C ASN A 294 21.28 29.97 12.67
N ARG A 295 20.37 29.72 11.72
CA ARG A 295 19.17 30.57 11.52
C ARG A 295 18.11 30.37 12.62
N PHE A 296 18.26 29.31 13.40
CA PHE A 296 17.40 28.97 14.52
C PHE A 296 18.22 28.69 15.78
N ILE A 297 17.74 29.19 16.91
CA ILE A 297 18.19 28.78 18.23
C ILE A 297 17.35 27.56 18.62
N THR A 298 17.99 26.39 18.71
CA THR A 298 17.31 25.11 19.02
C THR A 298 17.59 24.59 20.43
N HIS A 299 18.32 25.35 21.26
CA HIS A 299 18.66 25.00 22.64
C HIS A 299 18.35 26.11 23.62
N ILE A 300 17.82 25.73 24.78
CA ILE A 300 17.55 26.65 25.90
C ILE A 300 18.59 26.44 27.03
N SER A 301 19.77 25.83 26.76
CA SER A 301 20.77 25.58 27.82
C SER A 301 22.16 26.18 27.57
N SER A 302 22.62 26.89 28.59
CA SER A 302 23.82 27.71 28.74
C SER A 302 25.14 26.90 28.83
N LYS A 303 25.66 26.39 27.71
CA LYS A 303 27.09 26.07 27.59
C LYS A 303 27.61 26.45 26.21
N GLU A 304 28.82 26.98 26.20
CA GLU A 304 29.56 27.64 25.10
C GLU A 304 29.78 26.80 23.82
N ASN A 305 29.13 25.65 23.68
CA ASN A 305 29.08 24.87 22.45
C ASN A 305 27.62 24.77 21.99
N LEU A 306 27.28 25.50 20.92
CA LEU A 306 26.04 25.38 20.16
C LEU A 306 25.89 23.94 19.65
N GLN A 307 25.38 23.03 20.49
CA GLN A 307 24.89 21.76 20.01
C GLN A 307 23.66 22.07 19.12
N ILE A 308 23.15 21.16 18.29
CA ILE A 308 21.84 21.31 17.62
C ILE A 308 20.88 20.29 18.25
N SER A 309 19.67 20.72 18.63
CA SER A 309 18.71 19.87 19.33
C SER A 309 17.64 19.46 18.35
N GLY A 310 17.38 18.15 18.27
CA GLY A 310 16.29 17.62 17.48
C GLY A 310 16.64 16.31 16.79
N THR A 311 15.63 15.76 16.11
CA THR A 311 15.76 14.52 15.33
C THR A 311 15.81 14.85 13.85
N LYS A 312 16.85 14.37 13.17
CA LYS A 312 16.99 14.52 11.73
C LYS A 312 16.07 13.54 10.99
N TYR A 313 15.25 14.08 10.08
CA TYR A 313 14.43 13.29 9.16
C TYR A 313 14.75 13.62 7.71
N LEU A 314 14.45 12.66 6.84
CA LEU A 314 14.49 12.83 5.40
C LEU A 314 13.06 12.64 4.88
N LEU A 315 12.34 13.74 4.68
CA LEU A 315 10.91 13.73 4.34
C LEU A 315 10.70 13.80 2.83
N ASN A 316 9.73 13.03 2.34
CA ASN A 316 9.28 13.14 0.96
C ASN A 316 8.50 14.46 0.76
N LYS A 317 8.86 15.27 -0.25
CA LYS A 317 8.12 16.47 -0.65
C LYS A 317 7.22 16.18 -1.86
N ASP A 318 7.83 15.73 -2.96
CA ASP A 318 7.12 15.31 -4.16
C ASP A 318 7.83 14.15 -4.86
N TYR A 319 7.37 13.77 -6.06
CA TYR A 319 7.99 12.71 -6.83
C TYR A 319 7.84 12.93 -8.34
N THR A 320 8.78 12.36 -9.08
CA THR A 320 8.67 12.17 -10.53
C THR A 320 8.45 10.70 -10.86
N ILE A 321 7.88 10.42 -12.03
CA ILE A 321 7.71 9.05 -12.52
C ILE A 321 8.79 8.80 -13.56
N ASN A 322 9.65 7.81 -13.32
CA ASN A 322 10.69 7.44 -14.26
C ASN A 322 10.14 6.58 -15.42
N GLU A 323 10.97 6.31 -16.42
CA GLU A 323 10.63 5.52 -17.61
C GLU A 323 10.07 4.11 -17.31
N LYS A 324 10.35 3.57 -16.12
CA LYS A 324 9.85 2.25 -15.66
C LYS A 324 8.53 2.35 -14.90
N GLY A 325 7.89 3.52 -14.89
CA GLY A 325 6.65 3.78 -14.14
C GLY A 325 6.84 3.82 -12.62
N LYS A 326 8.07 3.95 -12.11
CA LYS A 326 8.35 4.01 -10.68
C LYS A 326 8.43 5.45 -10.20
N ARG A 327 7.86 5.71 -9.03
CA ARG A 327 7.99 6.99 -8.33
C ARG A 327 9.41 7.17 -7.80
N VAL A 328 10.04 8.28 -8.11
CA VAL A 328 11.33 8.73 -7.57
C VAL A 328 11.04 9.96 -6.73
N PHE A 329 11.13 9.81 -5.41
CA PHE A 329 10.78 10.87 -4.45
C PHE A 329 11.91 11.87 -4.30
N ASN A 330 11.57 13.16 -4.38
CA ASN A 330 12.44 14.25 -3.97
C ASN A 330 12.31 14.42 -2.46
N LYS A 331 13.43 14.29 -1.75
CA LYS A 331 13.46 14.26 -0.29
C LYS A 331 14.19 15.47 0.29
N HIS A 332 13.61 16.07 1.32
CA HIS A 332 14.17 17.21 2.05
C HIS A 332 14.67 16.76 3.42
N LYS A 333 15.88 17.21 3.79
CA LYS A 333 16.43 16.99 5.13
C LYS A 333 15.84 18.04 6.05
N VAL A 334 15.30 17.59 7.17
CA VAL A 334 14.72 18.47 8.18
C VAL A 334 15.19 18.05 9.58
N ILE A 335 15.15 19.00 10.51
CA ILE A 335 15.27 18.77 11.95
C ILE A 335 13.88 18.93 12.56
N TYR A 336 13.39 17.87 13.21
CA TYR A 336 12.25 17.95 14.10
C TYR A 336 12.72 18.38 15.49
N THR A 337 12.25 19.52 15.97
CA THR A 337 12.64 20.06 17.28
C THR A 337 11.50 20.83 17.93
N SER A 338 11.64 21.10 19.23
CA SER A 338 10.69 21.80 20.10
C SER A 338 11.40 22.90 20.88
N GLY A 339 10.71 23.99 21.20
CA GLY A 339 11.31 25.08 21.99
C GLY A 339 12.43 25.79 21.23
N TYR A 340 12.16 26.18 19.98
CA TYR A 340 13.10 26.89 19.11
C TYR A 340 12.63 28.33 18.86
N SER A 341 13.57 29.22 18.56
CA SER A 341 13.32 30.60 18.13
C SER A 341 14.10 30.92 16.85
N ILE A 342 13.70 31.97 16.15
CA ILE A 342 14.42 32.49 14.97
C ILE A 342 15.64 33.28 15.48
N ASP A 343 16.80 33.04 14.89
CA ASP A 343 18.02 33.86 15.10
C ASP A 343 18.17 34.88 13.96
N GLU A 344 17.97 34.41 12.72
CA GLU A 344 18.06 35.25 11.52
C GLU A 344 16.97 34.88 10.51
N PHE A 345 16.25 35.90 10.03
CA PHE A 345 15.24 35.74 8.97
C PHE A 345 15.90 35.49 7.61
N THR A 346 15.23 34.71 6.76
CA THR A 346 15.64 34.42 5.38
C THR A 346 14.41 34.35 4.49
N ASP A 347 14.58 34.12 3.19
CA ASP A 347 13.45 33.96 2.25
C ASP A 347 12.50 32.78 2.62
N ASN A 348 12.96 31.85 3.45
CA ASN A 348 12.19 30.70 3.90
C ASN A 348 11.81 30.75 5.38
N ILE A 349 12.24 31.77 6.13
CA ILE A 349 11.98 31.90 7.57
C ILE A 349 11.20 33.17 7.81
N TRP A 350 10.02 33.02 8.41
CA TRP A 350 9.09 34.12 8.62
C TRP A 350 8.38 33.98 9.96
N LEU A 351 7.76 35.07 10.39
CA LEU A 351 6.93 35.13 11.59
C LEU A 351 5.49 35.46 11.20
N ASP A 352 4.56 34.67 11.71
CA ASP A 352 3.13 34.94 11.64
C ASP A 352 2.68 35.92 12.72
N GLU A 353 1.56 36.63 12.51
CA GLU A 353 0.96 37.58 13.46
C GLU A 353 0.62 36.94 14.82
N ASN A 354 0.38 35.62 14.84
CA ASN A 354 0.10 34.82 16.03
C ASN A 354 1.37 34.22 16.67
N ASP A 355 2.53 34.80 16.37
CA ASP A 355 3.86 34.37 16.84
C ASP A 355 4.22 32.92 16.43
N TYR A 356 3.64 32.44 15.32
CA TYR A 356 4.02 31.16 14.73
C TYR A 356 5.27 31.31 13.86
N ILE A 357 6.28 30.49 14.14
CA ILE A 357 7.52 30.47 13.38
C ILE A 357 7.30 29.62 12.13
N VAL A 358 7.46 30.25 10.97
CA VAL A 358 7.20 29.62 9.67
C VAL A 358 8.53 29.35 8.98
N ASN A 359 8.82 28.07 8.72
CA ASN A 359 9.94 27.65 7.88
C ASN A 359 9.46 26.79 6.71
N PHE A 360 9.59 27.31 5.50
CA PHE A 360 9.13 26.66 4.27
C PHE A 360 10.14 25.62 3.78
N ILE A 361 9.66 24.38 3.54
CA ILE A 361 10.47 23.22 3.12
C ILE A 361 10.13 22.80 1.70
#